data_AF-A0A5C4W3C8-F1
#
_entry.id   AF-A0A5C4W3C8-F1
#
_cell.length_a   1.000
_cell.length_b   1.000
_cell.length_c   1.000
_cell.angle_alpha   90.00
_cell.angle_beta   90.00
_cell.angle_gamma   90.00
#
_symmetry.space_group_name_H-M   'P 1'
#
loop_
_entity.id
_entity.type
_entity.pdbx_description
1 polymer ?
#
loop_
_entity_poly.entity_id
_entity_poly.type
_entity_poly.pdbx_seq_one_letter_code
_entity_poly.pdbx_strand_id
1 'polypeptide(L)'
;MPVPKVVDSFRACVAFKSLQTRWAIKSRWRRLRGHHGAFKHGEVSGRAAHLTDLWDRTWPVASPLGYELRGAYSDRWVRFHSLPEPKRYADSDAGCAEILRRHRTVLRELHGSADLTDLWVIAVDWGSDDLAAGWSKGRLPSAWPWQRRQAEDDPDAAFNYFWASSGLADASIDSLLLAAADDEGRFVIGAPDLEWLYCPYDGGADVLLPSAVERDALMKRHADWLSAHPQGL
;
A
#
# COMPACT_ATOMS: atom_id res chain seq x y z
N MET A 1 56.30 8.36 -25.43
CA MET A 1 55.40 7.56 -24.56
C MET A 1 54.58 8.50 -23.68
N PRO A 2 53.40 8.97 -24.12
CA PRO A 2 52.48 9.69 -23.25
C PRO A 2 51.37 8.76 -22.73
N VAL A 3 51.12 8.85 -21.42
CA VAL A 3 50.11 8.09 -20.67
C VAL A 3 48.76 8.85 -20.74
N PRO A 4 47.59 8.17 -20.70
CA PRO A 4 46.35 8.67 -21.27
C PRO A 4 45.44 9.48 -20.33
N LYS A 5 44.49 10.16 -20.99
CA LYS A 5 43.32 10.90 -20.52
C LYS A 5 42.28 10.02 -19.82
N VAL A 6 41.60 10.55 -18.78
CA VAL A 6 40.14 10.51 -18.50
C VAL A 6 39.86 11.66 -17.52
N VAL A 7 39.45 12.86 -17.95
CA VAL A 7 38.08 13.35 -18.20
C VAL A 7 37.11 13.22 -17.01
N ASP A 8 36.93 14.35 -16.33
CA ASP A 8 35.66 14.94 -15.85
C ASP A 8 34.46 14.03 -15.53
N SER A 9 34.01 14.07 -14.28
CA SER A 9 32.69 14.65 -13.99
C SER A 9 32.56 15.02 -12.51
N PHE A 10 32.62 16.33 -12.25
CA PHE A 10 32.28 16.97 -10.99
C PHE A 10 30.77 17.27 -10.97
N ARG A 11 30.17 17.17 -9.77
CA ARG A 11 28.80 17.58 -9.36
C ARG A 11 27.70 16.50 -9.45
N ALA A 12 27.46 15.84 -8.32
CA ALA A 12 26.22 15.97 -7.54
C ALA A 12 26.13 14.85 -6.48
N CYS A 13 26.98 14.90 -5.45
CA CYS A 13 26.75 14.10 -4.24
C CYS A 13 27.61 14.62 -3.08
N VAL A 14 27.32 15.84 -2.62
CA VAL A 14 27.84 16.33 -1.34
C VAL A 14 26.69 16.95 -0.58
N ALA A 15 26.00 16.13 0.21
CA ALA A 15 25.38 16.51 1.49
C ALA A 15 24.57 15.32 2.05
N PHE A 16 25.24 14.24 2.46
CA PHE A 16 24.62 13.21 3.31
C PHE A 16 25.63 12.71 4.33
N LYS A 17 25.97 13.58 5.27
CA LYS A 17 26.63 13.20 6.53
C LYS A 17 25.80 13.74 7.69
N SER A 18 24.83 12.95 8.15
CA SER A 18 24.38 12.87 9.56
C SER A 18 23.20 11.87 9.71
N LEU A 19 23.47 10.58 9.51
CA LEU A 19 22.46 9.52 9.57
C LEU A 19 22.03 9.11 11.00
N GLN A 20 22.59 9.71 12.06
CA GLN A 20 22.20 9.40 13.45
C GLN A 20 21.24 10.41 14.08
N THR A 21 20.94 11.55 13.43
CA THR A 21 20.12 12.61 14.03
C THR A 21 18.72 12.71 13.42
N ARG A 22 18.42 11.95 12.36
CA ARG A 22 17.09 11.98 11.70
C ARG A 22 16.02 11.11 12.37
N TRP A 23 16.40 10.06 13.09
CA TRP A 23 15.45 9.08 13.65
C TRP A 23 14.77 9.57 14.94
N ALA A 24 15.49 10.26 15.83
CA ALA A 24 14.90 10.86 17.03
C ALA A 24 14.05 12.12 16.75
N ILE A 25 14.22 12.74 15.59
CA ILE A 25 13.47 13.95 15.20
C ILE A 25 12.16 13.59 14.50
N LYS A 26 12.07 12.46 13.77
CA LYS A 26 10.84 12.03 13.08
C LYS A 26 9.68 11.65 14.02
N SER A 27 9.95 11.16 15.24
CA SER A 27 8.87 10.93 16.23
C SER A 27 8.23 12.21 16.77
N ARG A 28 8.93 13.35 16.64
CA ARG A 28 8.50 14.66 17.15
C ARG A 28 7.68 15.49 16.14
N TRP A 29 7.72 15.12 14.85
CA TRP A 29 6.89 15.73 13.78
C TRP A 29 5.50 15.10 13.62
N ARG A 30 5.09 14.17 14.52
CA ARG A 30 3.70 13.72 14.68
C ARG A 30 2.71 14.82 15.14
N ARG A 31 3.16 16.07 15.21
CA ARG A 31 2.33 17.22 15.58
C ARG A 31 2.22 18.16 14.40
N LEU A 32 0.97 18.40 14.00
CA LEU A 32 0.48 19.34 13.00
C LEU A 32 0.52 18.81 11.56
N ARG A 33 -0.59 18.20 11.13
CA ARG A 33 -1.33 18.64 9.94
C ARG A 33 -2.63 17.84 9.76
N GLY A 34 -3.75 18.46 10.13
CA GLY A 34 -5.07 18.08 9.62
C GLY A 34 -5.21 18.57 8.18
N HIS A 35 -4.94 17.70 7.22
CA HIS A 35 -5.43 17.85 5.86
C HIS A 35 -6.60 16.89 5.74
N HIS A 36 -7.80 17.32 6.09
CA HIS A 36 -9.00 16.49 6.17
C HIS A 36 -9.11 15.53 4.95
N GLY A 37 -8.88 14.23 5.19
CA GLY A 37 -9.20 13.16 4.25
C GLY A 37 -10.72 12.92 4.15
N ALA A 38 -11.51 13.65 4.92
CA ALA A 38 -12.96 13.56 4.94
C ALA A 38 -13.61 14.28 3.75
N PHE A 39 -14.69 13.70 3.23
CA PHE A 39 -15.55 14.31 2.21
C PHE A 39 -17.02 13.92 2.41
N LYS A 40 -17.95 14.79 2.03
CA LYS A 40 -19.40 14.51 2.22
C LYS A 40 -19.95 13.51 1.21
N HIS A 41 -19.49 13.60 -0.04
CA HIS A 41 -19.94 12.78 -1.15
C HIS A 41 -18.74 12.35 -1.98
N GLY A 42 -18.77 11.11 -2.46
CA GLY A 42 -17.86 10.66 -3.49
C GLY A 42 -18.04 11.46 -4.78
N GLU A 43 -17.06 11.37 -5.64
CA GLU A 43 -17.12 11.94 -6.98
C GLU A 43 -18.26 11.31 -7.77
N VAL A 44 -19.04 12.15 -8.47
CA VAL A 44 -20.09 11.70 -9.38
C VAL A 44 -19.54 11.71 -10.79
N SER A 45 -18.99 10.58 -11.23
CA SER A 45 -18.39 10.42 -12.56
C SER A 45 -18.45 8.99 -13.06
N GLY A 46 -18.22 8.79 -14.37
CA GLY A 46 -18.19 7.46 -14.97
C GLY A 46 -17.09 6.56 -14.39
N ARG A 47 -15.93 7.12 -14.02
CA ARG A 47 -14.85 6.35 -13.36
C ARG A 47 -15.22 5.91 -11.94
N ALA A 48 -15.92 6.76 -11.19
CA ALA A 48 -16.38 6.43 -9.84
C ALA A 48 -17.44 5.33 -9.89
N ALA A 49 -18.41 5.46 -10.80
CA ALA A 49 -19.42 4.43 -11.04
C ALA A 49 -18.80 3.11 -11.49
N HIS A 50 -17.82 3.15 -12.40
CA HIS A 50 -17.13 1.95 -12.87
C HIS A 50 -16.38 1.21 -11.75
N LEU A 51 -15.62 1.94 -10.92
CA LEU A 51 -14.91 1.33 -9.79
C LEU A 51 -15.87 0.77 -8.74
N THR A 52 -17.01 1.43 -8.50
CA THR A 52 -18.09 0.91 -7.65
C THR A 52 -18.67 -0.39 -8.21
N ASP A 53 -19.02 -0.42 -9.49
CA ASP A 53 -19.56 -1.62 -10.13
C ASP A 53 -18.60 -2.80 -10.07
N LEU A 54 -17.29 -2.56 -10.27
CA LEU A 54 -16.28 -3.60 -10.10
C LEU A 54 -16.21 -4.08 -8.65
N TRP A 55 -16.14 -3.16 -7.69
CA TRP A 55 -16.04 -3.52 -6.28
C TRP A 55 -17.24 -4.33 -5.80
N ASP A 56 -18.46 -3.88 -6.12
CA ASP A 56 -19.69 -4.53 -5.68
C ASP A 56 -19.89 -5.91 -6.32
N ARG A 57 -19.27 -6.18 -7.48
CA ARG A 57 -19.29 -7.51 -8.12
C ARG A 57 -18.25 -8.46 -7.53
N THR A 58 -17.05 -7.96 -7.25
CA THR A 58 -15.90 -8.82 -6.91
C THR A 58 -15.67 -8.95 -5.39
N TRP A 59 -15.98 -7.88 -4.64
CA TRP A 59 -15.75 -7.77 -3.19
C TRP A 59 -17.00 -7.26 -2.42
N PRO A 60 -18.21 -7.81 -2.65
CA PRO A 60 -19.48 -7.24 -2.15
C PRO A 60 -19.61 -7.13 -0.63
N VAL A 61 -18.98 -8.03 0.13
CA VAL A 61 -19.22 -8.18 1.57
C VAL A 61 -18.19 -7.48 2.47
N ALA A 62 -17.25 -6.73 1.91
CA ALA A 62 -16.23 -6.03 2.70
C ALA A 62 -15.93 -4.64 2.12
N SER A 63 -15.62 -3.70 3.00
CA SER A 63 -15.05 -2.42 2.58
C SER A 63 -13.60 -2.61 2.12
N PRO A 64 -12.99 -1.62 1.45
CA PRO A 64 -11.56 -1.58 1.14
C PRO A 64 -10.66 -1.43 2.38
N LEU A 65 -10.85 -2.28 3.40
CA LEU A 65 -10.16 -2.30 4.67
C LEU A 65 -9.50 -3.67 4.83
N GLY A 66 -8.18 -3.70 4.94
CA GLY A 66 -7.41 -4.95 4.95
C GLY A 66 -7.90 -5.97 5.99
N TYR A 67 -8.28 -5.51 7.19
CA TYR A 67 -8.78 -6.40 8.24
C TYR A 67 -10.18 -6.97 7.94
N GLU A 68 -11.07 -6.21 7.29
CA GLU A 68 -12.39 -6.70 6.85
C GLU A 68 -12.24 -7.70 5.72
N LEU A 69 -11.43 -7.34 4.71
CA LEU A 69 -11.13 -8.18 3.55
C LEU A 69 -10.58 -9.54 3.98
N ARG A 70 -9.62 -9.56 4.90
CA ARG A 70 -9.07 -10.80 5.46
C ARG A 70 -10.14 -11.66 6.12
N GLY A 71 -11.01 -11.05 6.92
CA GLY A 71 -12.07 -11.78 7.63
C GLY A 71 -13.10 -12.36 6.67
N ALA A 72 -13.57 -11.55 5.72
CA ALA A 72 -14.62 -11.92 4.79
C ALA A 72 -14.19 -12.96 3.74
N TYR A 73 -12.90 -12.96 3.34
CA TYR A 73 -12.38 -13.80 2.25
C TYR A 73 -11.18 -14.66 2.70
N SER A 74 -11.25 -15.17 3.92
CA SER A 74 -10.15 -15.92 4.56
C SER A 74 -9.68 -17.16 3.78
N ASP A 75 -10.53 -17.77 2.96
CA ASP A 75 -10.24 -18.95 2.14
C ASP A 75 -9.30 -18.65 0.96
N ARG A 76 -9.33 -17.42 0.45
CA ARG A 76 -8.54 -16.94 -0.69
C ARG A 76 -7.56 -15.81 -0.32
N TRP A 77 -7.28 -15.69 0.98
CA TRP A 77 -6.34 -14.73 1.55
C TRP A 77 -4.99 -15.37 1.90
N VAL A 78 -3.90 -14.62 1.75
CA VAL A 78 -2.55 -14.99 2.22
C VAL A 78 -1.77 -13.75 2.66
N ARG A 79 -0.91 -13.93 3.66
CA ARG A 79 0.02 -12.90 4.16
C ARG A 79 1.46 -13.19 3.78
N PHE A 80 2.19 -12.16 3.34
CA PHE A 80 3.63 -12.21 3.12
C PHE A 80 4.37 -11.16 3.94
N HIS A 81 5.49 -11.54 4.55
CA HIS A 81 6.40 -10.62 5.22
C HIS A 81 7.28 -9.87 4.22
N SER A 82 7.41 -8.55 4.41
CA SER A 82 8.23 -7.69 3.57
C SER A 82 9.73 -7.72 3.93
N LEU A 83 10.08 -8.32 5.07
CA LEU A 83 11.46 -8.54 5.52
C LEU A 83 11.71 -9.99 5.94
N PRO A 84 12.98 -10.44 5.97
CA PRO A 84 13.35 -11.70 6.61
C PRO A 84 13.08 -11.65 8.11
N GLU A 85 12.71 -12.80 8.68
CA GLU A 85 12.21 -12.89 10.06
C GLU A 85 10.93 -12.03 10.22
N PRO A 86 10.13 -12.13 11.30
CA PRO A 86 8.90 -11.33 11.43
C PRO A 86 9.19 -9.84 11.74
N LYS A 87 10.27 -9.28 11.17
CA LYS A 87 10.70 -7.90 11.33
C LYS A 87 9.75 -6.97 10.58
N ARG A 88 9.31 -5.90 11.25
CA ARG A 88 8.35 -4.95 10.68
C ARG A 88 8.99 -3.79 9.93
N TYR A 89 10.05 -3.22 10.48
CA TYR A 89 10.65 -1.98 9.99
C TYR A 89 12.05 -2.20 9.46
N ALA A 90 12.43 -1.45 8.41
CA ALA A 90 13.79 -1.43 7.93
C ALA A 90 14.65 -0.47 8.76
N ASP A 91 15.81 -0.95 9.21
CA ASP A 91 16.80 -0.13 9.93
C ASP A 91 17.94 0.34 9.02
N SER A 92 17.86 0.06 7.72
CA SER A 92 18.90 0.35 6.73
C SER A 92 18.33 0.46 5.33
N ASP A 93 19.09 1.10 4.43
CA ASP A 93 18.74 1.19 3.01
C ASP A 93 18.60 -0.19 2.35
N ALA A 94 19.40 -1.17 2.78
CA ALA A 94 19.28 -2.55 2.33
C ALA A 94 17.94 -3.18 2.75
N GLY A 95 17.45 -2.85 3.94
CA GLY A 95 16.11 -3.26 4.39
C GLY A 95 15.00 -2.62 3.55
N CYS A 96 15.09 -1.32 3.26
CA CYS A 96 14.12 -0.65 2.39
C CYS A 96 14.12 -1.24 0.97
N ALA A 97 15.29 -1.57 0.44
CA ALA A 97 15.42 -2.23 -0.85
C ALA A 97 14.79 -3.63 -0.85
N GLU A 98 14.94 -4.40 0.24
CA GLU A 98 14.33 -5.72 0.38
C GLU A 98 12.80 -5.65 0.46
N ILE A 99 12.26 -4.68 1.22
CA ILE A 99 10.82 -4.38 1.29
C ILE A 99 10.27 -4.15 -0.12
N LEU A 100 10.86 -3.22 -0.87
CA LEU A 100 10.44 -2.93 -2.24
C LEU A 100 10.58 -4.15 -3.15
N ARG A 101 11.66 -4.92 -3.02
CA ARG A 101 11.90 -6.13 -3.82
C ARG A 101 10.77 -7.14 -3.61
N ARG A 102 10.39 -7.45 -2.37
CA ARG A 102 9.32 -8.41 -2.08
C ARG A 102 7.96 -7.91 -2.55
N HIS A 103 7.60 -6.66 -2.22
CA HIS A 103 6.33 -6.09 -2.66
C HIS A 103 6.19 -6.10 -4.19
N ARG A 104 7.23 -5.65 -4.91
CA ARG A 104 7.22 -5.67 -6.38
C ARG A 104 7.18 -7.07 -6.98
N THR A 105 7.83 -8.03 -6.35
CA THR A 105 7.81 -9.41 -6.84
C THR A 105 6.38 -9.93 -6.83
N VAL A 106 5.68 -9.77 -5.70
CA VAL A 106 4.29 -10.23 -5.59
C VAL A 106 3.36 -9.45 -6.53
N LEU A 107 3.46 -8.11 -6.58
CA LEU A 107 2.62 -7.30 -7.47
C LEU A 107 2.78 -7.66 -8.95
N ARG A 108 4.02 -7.85 -9.43
CA ARG A 108 4.28 -8.23 -10.83
C ARG A 108 3.78 -9.63 -11.15
N GLU A 109 3.89 -10.56 -10.21
CA GLU A 109 3.33 -11.91 -10.39
C GLU A 109 1.80 -11.90 -10.45
N LEU A 110 1.15 -11.10 -9.60
CA LEU A 110 -0.31 -10.95 -9.60
C LEU A 110 -0.80 -10.28 -10.90
N HIS A 111 -0.11 -9.24 -11.35
CA HIS A 111 -0.51 -8.49 -12.53
C HIS A 111 -0.15 -9.20 -13.84
N GLY A 112 0.90 -10.03 -13.85
CA GLY A 112 1.42 -10.65 -15.06
C GLY A 112 2.18 -9.70 -16.00
N SER A 113 2.42 -8.45 -15.56
CA SER A 113 3.12 -7.40 -16.29
C SER A 113 4.17 -6.72 -15.40
N ALA A 114 5.19 -6.14 -16.04
CA ALA A 114 6.17 -5.30 -15.36
C ALA A 114 5.69 -3.85 -15.18
N ASP A 115 4.80 -3.39 -16.07
CA ASP A 115 4.16 -2.08 -16.04
C ASP A 115 2.93 -2.17 -15.13
N LEU A 116 2.92 -1.43 -14.03
CA LEU A 116 1.87 -1.43 -13.00
C LEU A 116 0.94 -0.21 -13.10
N THR A 117 0.94 0.52 -14.23
CA THR A 117 0.26 1.81 -14.35
C THR A 117 -1.26 1.70 -14.40
N ASP A 118 -1.82 0.58 -14.83
CA ASP A 118 -3.27 0.34 -14.93
C ASP A 118 -3.92 -0.08 -13.60
N LEU A 119 -3.13 -0.31 -12.55
CA LEU A 119 -3.64 -0.72 -11.25
C LEU A 119 -4.50 0.37 -10.59
N TRP A 120 -5.54 -0.07 -9.90
CA TRP A 120 -6.26 0.77 -8.96
C TRP A 120 -5.46 0.89 -7.67
N VAL A 121 -5.40 2.10 -7.12
CA VAL A 121 -4.91 2.32 -5.75
C VAL A 121 -5.95 3.11 -4.97
N ILE A 122 -6.38 2.52 -3.86
CA ILE A 122 -7.36 3.08 -2.94
C ILE A 122 -6.63 3.42 -1.64
N ALA A 123 -6.51 4.71 -1.32
CA ALA A 123 -6.07 5.19 -0.02
C ALA A 123 -7.25 5.21 0.96
N VAL A 124 -7.00 4.78 2.19
CA VAL A 124 -7.99 4.75 3.27
C VAL A 124 -7.66 5.81 4.31
N ASP A 125 -8.62 6.68 4.60
CA ASP A 125 -8.56 7.61 5.72
C ASP A 125 -9.78 7.42 6.64
N TRP A 126 -9.66 7.88 7.87
CA TRP A 126 -10.72 7.80 8.88
C TRP A 126 -11.29 9.19 9.19
N GLY A 127 -12.34 9.19 10.03
CA GLY A 127 -12.99 10.36 10.60
C GLY A 127 -12.05 11.50 11.01
N SER A 128 -12.58 12.73 10.94
CA SER A 128 -11.88 13.98 11.28
C SER A 128 -11.39 14.07 12.73
N ASP A 129 -11.82 13.14 13.58
CA ASP A 129 -11.55 13.19 15.02
C ASP A 129 -10.21 12.53 15.38
N ASP A 130 -9.53 11.93 14.40
CA ASP A 130 -8.15 11.46 14.52
C ASP A 130 -7.15 12.45 13.91
N LEU A 131 -6.02 12.68 14.60
CA LEU A 131 -4.86 13.42 14.10
C LEU A 131 -4.23 12.79 12.85
N ALA A 132 -4.60 11.55 12.53
CA ALA A 132 -4.20 10.82 11.33
C ALA A 132 -5.02 11.12 10.06
N ALA A 133 -6.09 11.92 10.16
CA ALA A 133 -6.99 12.17 9.03
C ALA A 133 -6.25 12.79 7.82
N GLY A 134 -6.30 12.08 6.69
CA GLY A 134 -5.75 12.53 5.40
C GLY A 134 -4.31 12.13 5.13
N TRP A 135 -3.69 11.31 5.98
CA TRP A 135 -2.32 10.84 5.77
C TRP A 135 -2.22 9.98 4.51
N SER A 136 -3.14 9.03 4.35
CA SER A 136 -3.13 8.12 3.19
C SER A 136 -3.44 8.89 1.91
N LYS A 137 -4.49 9.72 1.91
CA LYS A 137 -4.81 10.60 0.77
C LYS A 137 -3.65 11.53 0.41
N GLY A 138 -2.95 12.08 1.41
CA GLY A 138 -1.82 12.98 1.20
C GLY A 138 -0.65 12.33 0.45
N ARG A 139 -0.55 11.00 0.48
CA ARG A 139 0.47 10.24 -0.26
C ARG A 139 0.03 9.87 -1.68
N LEU A 140 -1.27 9.75 -1.93
CA LEU A 140 -1.81 9.25 -3.19
C LEU A 140 -1.93 10.38 -4.24
N PRO A 141 -1.13 10.38 -5.31
CA PRO A 141 -1.19 11.41 -6.35
C PRO A 141 -2.51 11.33 -7.13
N SER A 142 -3.03 12.48 -7.53
CA SER A 142 -4.25 12.60 -8.36
C SER A 142 -5.48 11.90 -7.76
N ALA A 143 -5.48 11.68 -6.45
CA ALA A 143 -6.54 10.99 -5.75
C ALA A 143 -7.86 11.75 -5.84
N TRP A 144 -8.95 11.02 -6.10
CA TRP A 144 -10.30 11.54 -6.12
C TRP A 144 -11.18 10.82 -5.07
N PRO A 145 -12.17 11.51 -4.48
CA PRO A 145 -13.01 10.92 -3.46
C PRO A 145 -13.90 9.85 -4.10
N TRP A 146 -13.83 8.60 -3.67
CA TRP A 146 -14.61 7.51 -4.28
C TRP A 146 -15.85 7.18 -3.47
N GLN A 147 -15.68 6.66 -2.25
CA GLN A 147 -16.77 6.29 -1.36
C GLN A 147 -16.45 6.64 0.08
N ARG A 148 -17.48 6.84 0.89
CA ARG A 148 -17.35 6.81 2.36
C ARG A 148 -18.27 5.73 2.90
N ARG A 149 -17.80 4.97 3.89
CA ARG A 149 -18.60 3.93 4.56
C ARG A 149 -18.50 4.09 6.07
N GLN A 150 -19.58 3.79 6.75
CA GLN A 150 -19.64 3.66 8.20
C GLN A 150 -19.78 2.17 8.52
N ALA A 151 -19.26 1.73 9.67
CA ALA A 151 -19.52 0.38 10.13
C ALA A 151 -21.05 0.16 10.26
N GLU A 152 -21.55 -0.95 9.71
CA GLU A 152 -23.00 -1.20 9.68
C GLU A 152 -23.59 -1.46 11.07
N ASP A 153 -22.78 -2.00 11.98
CA ASP A 153 -23.17 -2.42 13.33
C ASP A 153 -23.01 -1.33 14.40
N ASP A 154 -22.37 -0.21 14.05
CA ASP A 154 -22.14 0.92 14.94
C ASP A 154 -22.50 2.25 14.26
N PRO A 155 -23.70 2.81 14.51
CA PRO A 155 -24.12 4.09 13.94
C PRO A 155 -23.36 5.29 14.51
N ASP A 156 -22.59 5.10 15.59
CA ASP A 156 -21.73 6.11 16.19
C ASP A 156 -20.27 5.99 15.69
N ALA A 157 -19.94 4.94 14.92
CA ALA A 157 -18.61 4.75 14.35
C ALA A 157 -18.25 5.90 13.39
N ALA A 158 -16.99 6.30 13.39
CA ALA A 158 -16.49 7.26 12.43
C ALA A 158 -16.57 6.71 10.99
N PHE A 159 -16.80 7.60 10.02
CA PHE A 159 -16.71 7.23 8.60
C PHE A 159 -15.26 6.87 8.22
N ASN A 160 -15.14 5.84 7.40
CA ASN A 160 -13.98 5.59 6.55
C ASN A 160 -14.18 6.33 5.22
N TYR A 161 -13.11 6.94 4.71
CA TYR A 161 -13.06 7.67 3.46
C TYR A 161 -12.08 7.00 2.50
N PHE A 162 -12.57 6.63 1.34
CA PHE A 162 -11.81 5.93 0.32
C PHE A 162 -11.50 6.88 -0.83
N TRP A 163 -10.22 7.04 -1.10
CA TRP A 163 -9.69 7.89 -2.17
C TRP A 163 -9.06 7.01 -3.24
N ALA A 164 -9.51 7.12 -4.47
CA ALA A 164 -9.04 6.26 -5.55
C ALA A 164 -8.10 7.02 -6.49
N SER A 165 -7.19 6.29 -7.11
CA SER A 165 -6.33 6.74 -8.20
C SER A 165 -5.98 5.55 -9.10
N SER A 166 -5.58 5.84 -10.34
CA SER A 166 -5.03 4.89 -11.32
C SER A 166 -4.11 5.64 -12.26
N GLY A 167 -3.37 4.94 -13.13
CA GLY A 167 -2.39 5.59 -14.01
C GLY A 167 -1.13 6.05 -13.25
N LEU A 168 -0.81 5.41 -12.11
CA LEU A 168 0.33 5.82 -11.29
C LEU A 168 1.63 5.33 -11.90
N ALA A 169 2.65 6.20 -11.92
CA ALA A 169 3.99 5.80 -12.29
C ALA A 169 4.58 4.82 -11.26
N ASP A 170 5.47 3.94 -11.71
CA ASP A 170 6.18 2.97 -10.87
C ASP A 170 6.83 3.59 -9.62
N ALA A 171 7.42 4.78 -9.74
CA ALA A 171 8.03 5.48 -8.62
C ALA A 171 6.99 5.96 -7.56
N SER A 172 5.76 6.23 -7.99
CA SER A 172 4.66 6.55 -7.08
C SER A 172 4.21 5.29 -6.34
N ILE A 173 4.10 4.14 -7.03
CA ILE A 173 3.80 2.86 -6.37
C ILE A 173 4.86 2.53 -5.31
N ASP A 174 6.15 2.69 -5.60
CA ASP A 174 7.22 2.49 -4.61
C ASP A 174 7.08 3.38 -3.38
N SER A 175 6.77 4.65 -3.62
CA SER A 175 6.60 5.63 -2.55
C SER A 175 5.43 5.24 -1.64
N LEU A 176 4.36 4.66 -2.19
CA LEU A 176 3.21 4.17 -1.44
C LEU A 176 3.51 2.88 -0.67
N LEU A 177 4.26 1.96 -1.27
CA LEU A 177 4.70 0.72 -0.62
C LEU A 177 5.59 1.01 0.59
N LEU A 178 6.56 1.91 0.44
CA LEU A 178 7.41 2.35 1.56
C LEU A 178 6.60 3.11 2.62
N ALA A 179 5.65 3.96 2.21
CA ALA A 179 4.78 4.65 3.16
C ALA A 179 3.93 3.65 3.97
N ALA A 180 3.43 2.59 3.35
CA ALA A 180 2.72 1.53 4.06
C ALA A 180 3.63 0.79 5.05
N ALA A 181 4.85 0.46 4.65
CA ALA A 181 5.83 -0.22 5.49
C ALA A 181 6.26 0.61 6.72
N ASP A 182 6.29 1.94 6.58
CA ASP A 182 6.58 2.89 7.67
C ASP A 182 5.34 3.28 8.50
N ASP A 183 4.18 2.65 8.27
CA ASP A 183 2.91 2.97 8.93
C ASP A 183 2.44 4.43 8.69
N GLU A 184 2.78 4.98 7.52
CA GLU A 184 2.49 6.37 7.12
C GLU A 184 1.35 6.46 6.08
N GLY A 185 0.64 5.36 5.84
CA GLY A 185 -0.54 5.29 4.98
C GLY A 185 -1.16 3.90 4.93
N ARG A 186 -2.44 3.83 4.58
CA ARG A 186 -3.17 2.60 4.28
C ARG A 186 -3.62 2.62 2.83
N PHE A 187 -3.26 1.56 2.12
CA PHE A 187 -3.59 1.41 0.71
C PHE A 187 -4.15 0.02 0.42
N VAL A 188 -5.07 -0.05 -0.53
CA VAL A 188 -5.47 -1.26 -1.22
C VAL A 188 -5.12 -1.06 -2.69
N ILE A 189 -4.30 -1.94 -3.24
CA ILE A 189 -3.93 -1.96 -4.65
C ILE A 189 -4.70 -3.10 -5.30
N GLY A 190 -5.35 -2.86 -6.43
CA GLY A 190 -6.16 -3.88 -7.12
C GLY A 190 -5.85 -3.97 -8.60
N ALA A 191 -6.08 -5.15 -9.16
CA ALA A 191 -6.09 -5.37 -10.60
C ALA A 191 -7.07 -4.40 -11.32
N PRO A 192 -6.91 -4.13 -12.63
CA PRO A 192 -7.84 -3.28 -13.37
C PRO A 192 -9.31 -3.74 -13.28
N ASP A 193 -9.55 -5.04 -13.19
CA ASP A 193 -10.85 -5.71 -13.01
C ASP A 193 -11.17 -6.07 -11.55
N LEU A 194 -10.27 -5.72 -10.62
CA LEU A 194 -10.28 -6.08 -9.21
C LEU A 194 -10.30 -7.59 -8.90
N GLU A 195 -9.90 -8.48 -9.82
CA GLU A 195 -9.88 -9.93 -9.55
C GLU A 195 -8.97 -10.33 -8.37
N TRP A 196 -7.93 -9.54 -8.10
CA TRP A 196 -7.09 -9.66 -6.91
C TRP A 196 -6.90 -8.30 -6.22
N LEU A 197 -6.59 -8.36 -4.92
CA LEU A 197 -6.22 -7.21 -4.10
C LEU A 197 -4.90 -7.44 -3.37
N TYR A 198 -4.17 -6.36 -3.18
CA TYR A 198 -2.89 -6.29 -2.49
C TYR A 198 -2.92 -5.17 -1.46
N CYS A 199 -2.82 -5.52 -0.18
CA CYS A 199 -2.99 -4.63 0.95
C CYS A 199 -1.67 -4.53 1.75
N PRO A 200 -0.74 -3.63 1.38
CA PRO A 200 0.52 -3.45 2.10
C PRO A 200 0.30 -2.75 3.45
N TYR A 201 1.13 -3.08 4.44
CA TYR A 201 1.17 -2.46 5.78
C TYR A 201 2.56 -2.67 6.42
N ASP A 202 2.74 -2.25 7.68
CA ASP A 202 3.99 -2.43 8.41
C ASP A 202 4.37 -3.91 8.56
N GLY A 203 5.51 -4.29 7.98
CA GLY A 203 6.04 -5.66 8.03
C GLY A 203 5.47 -6.65 7.01
N GLY A 204 4.60 -6.24 6.09
CA GLY A 204 4.14 -7.16 5.05
C GLY A 204 3.01 -6.66 4.16
N ALA A 205 2.33 -7.61 3.55
CA ALA A 205 1.11 -7.36 2.81
C ALA A 205 0.16 -8.56 2.93
N ASP A 206 -1.12 -8.24 2.96
CA ASP A 206 -2.21 -9.19 2.81
C ASP A 206 -2.61 -9.21 1.32
N VAL A 207 -2.80 -10.40 0.76
CA VAL A 207 -3.14 -10.61 -0.65
C VAL A 207 -4.43 -11.41 -0.73
N LEU A 208 -5.37 -10.94 -1.53
CA LEU A 208 -6.61 -11.64 -1.83
C LEU A 208 -6.61 -12.04 -3.30
N LEU A 209 -6.85 -13.32 -3.57
CA LEU A 209 -6.85 -13.90 -4.91
C LEU A 209 -8.27 -14.33 -5.32
N PRO A 210 -8.52 -14.61 -6.61
CA PRO A 210 -9.84 -15.02 -7.07
C PRO A 210 -10.30 -16.33 -6.41
N SER A 211 -9.37 -17.27 -6.18
CA SER A 211 -9.63 -18.58 -5.59
C SER A 211 -8.56 -19.06 -4.60
N ALA A 212 -8.93 -20.04 -3.77
CA ALA A 212 -8.00 -20.75 -2.88
C ALA A 212 -6.86 -21.46 -3.65
N VAL A 213 -7.13 -21.96 -4.87
CA VAL A 213 -6.12 -22.65 -5.69
C VAL A 213 -5.01 -21.69 -6.11
N GLU A 214 -5.38 -20.49 -6.54
CA GLU A 214 -4.40 -19.46 -6.91
C GLU A 214 -3.64 -18.96 -5.69
N ARG A 215 -4.34 -18.80 -4.57
CA ARG A 215 -3.74 -18.45 -3.28
C ARG A 215 -2.69 -19.48 -2.86
N ASP A 216 -3.01 -20.77 -2.91
CA ASP A 216 -2.08 -21.85 -2.57
C ASP A 216 -0.88 -21.91 -3.53
N ALA A 217 -1.12 -21.65 -4.83
CA ALA A 217 -0.04 -21.56 -5.81
C ALA A 217 0.91 -20.39 -5.52
N LEU A 218 0.40 -19.22 -5.13
CA LEU A 218 1.21 -18.06 -4.74
C LEU A 218 1.97 -18.33 -3.43
N MET A 219 1.30 -18.91 -2.43
CA MET A 219 1.94 -19.34 -1.17
C MET A 219 3.13 -20.26 -1.43
N LYS A 220 2.97 -21.26 -2.30
CA LYS A 220 4.04 -22.22 -2.60
C LYS A 220 5.26 -21.57 -3.24
N ARG A 221 5.07 -20.56 -4.09
CA ARG A 221 6.18 -19.84 -4.75
C ARG A 221 6.99 -18.99 -3.78
N HIS A 222 6.36 -18.46 -2.74
CA HIS A 222 6.95 -17.53 -1.78
C HIS A 222 6.91 -18.06 -0.34
N ALA A 223 7.09 -19.38 -0.17
CA ALA A 223 6.96 -20.05 1.12
C ALA A 223 7.88 -19.48 2.20
N ASP A 224 9.08 -19.03 1.81
CA ASP A 224 10.08 -18.43 2.72
C ASP A 224 9.66 -17.05 3.25
N TRP A 225 8.57 -16.45 2.74
CA TRP A 225 8.08 -15.15 3.17
C TRP A 225 6.79 -15.26 4.00
N LEU A 226 6.28 -16.46 4.21
CA LEU A 226 5.08 -16.71 5.02
C LEU A 226 5.41 -16.63 6.52
N SER A 227 4.38 -16.34 7.33
CA SER A 227 4.48 -16.48 8.78
C SER A 227 4.65 -17.96 9.16
N ALA A 228 5.51 -18.23 10.13
CA ALA A 228 5.63 -19.55 10.75
C ALA A 228 4.44 -19.87 11.66
N HIS A 229 3.57 -18.89 11.96
CA HIS A 229 2.40 -19.10 12.80
C HIS A 229 1.36 -19.96 12.05
N PRO A 230 0.73 -20.97 12.69
CA PRO A 230 -0.23 -21.86 12.02
C PRO A 230 -1.44 -21.17 11.39
N GLN A 231 -1.80 -19.98 11.90
CA GLN A 231 -2.89 -19.15 11.37
C GLN A 231 -2.42 -18.12 10.32
N GLY A 232 -1.14 -18.14 9.94
CA GLY A 232 -0.55 -17.18 9.00
C GLY A 232 -0.49 -15.75 9.54
N LEU A 233 -0.52 -15.57 10.87
CA LEU A 233 -0.53 -14.25 11.54
C LEU A 233 0.87 -13.67 11.74
#